data_AF-A0A382TBN4-F1
#
_entry.id   AF-A0A382TBN4-F1
#
_cell.length_a   1.000
_cell.length_b   1.000
_cell.length_c   1.000
_cell.angle_alpha   90.00
_cell.angle_beta   90.00
_cell.angle_gamma   90.00
#
_symmetry.space_group_name_H-M   'P 1'
#
loop_
_entity.id
_entity.type
_entity.pdbx_description
1 polymer ?
#
loop_
_entity_poly.entity_id
_entity_poly.type
_entity_poly.pdbx_seq_one_letter_code
_entity_poly.pdbx_strand_id
1 'polypeptide(L)' 'MKIKKKKPTLNELIMDVYLSSINKALVAGKNPESMYKRLQKMIEEQKKYRDSKKK' A
#
# COMPACT_ATOMS: atom_id res chain seq x y z
N MET A 1 -11.91 26.74 -0.90
CA MET A 1 -12.53 25.42 -0.65
C MET A 1 -11.53 24.55 0.14
N LYS A 2 -11.73 24.33 1.45
CA LYS A 2 -10.85 23.44 2.23
C LYS A 2 -11.28 21.99 1.97
N ILE A 3 -10.54 21.26 1.14
CA ILE A 3 -10.76 19.82 0.94
C ILE A 3 -10.45 19.13 2.27
N LYS A 4 -11.48 18.66 2.99
CA LYS A 4 -11.28 17.83 4.19
C LYS A 4 -10.63 16.53 3.74
N LYS A 5 -9.33 16.34 4.02
CA LYS A 5 -8.64 15.08 3.75
C LYS A 5 -9.32 13.97 4.55
N LYS A 6 -9.75 12.91 3.87
CA LYS A 6 -10.28 11.71 4.52
C LYS A 6 -9.15 11.09 5.35
N LYS A 7 -9.46 10.67 6.58
CA LYS A 7 -8.48 9.93 7.39
C LYS A 7 -8.15 8.62 6.67
N PRO A 8 -6.86 8.26 6.57
CA PRO A 8 -6.46 7.00 5.94
C PRO A 8 -6.98 5.83 6.76
N THR A 9 -7.32 4.76 6.07
CA THR A 9 -7.64 3.47 6.67
C THR A 9 -6.37 2.79 7.19
N LEU A 10 -6.52 1.84 8.11
CA LEU A 10 -5.39 1.03 8.60
C LEU A 10 -4.61 0.39 7.45
N ASN A 11 -5.32 -0.13 6.45
CA ASN A 11 -4.68 -0.76 5.30
C ASN A 11 -3.89 0.24 4.44
N GLU A 12 -4.37 1.47 4.29
CA GLU A 12 -3.63 2.53 3.59
C GLU A 12 -2.36 2.92 4.37
N LEU A 13 -2.43 2.97 5.70
CA LEU A 13 -1.25 3.19 6.54
C LEU A 13 -0.22 2.07 6.41
N ILE A 14 -0.67 0.80 6.40
CA ILE A 14 0.23 -0.33 6.24
C ILE A 14 0.90 -0.30 4.85
N MET A 15 0.15 -0.04 3.77
CA MET A 15 0.71 0.07 2.42
C MET A 15 1.76 1.18 2.30
N ASP A 16 1.54 2.32 2.97
CA ASP A 16 2.50 3.43 3.00
C ASP A 16 3.82 3.05 3.68
N VAL A 17 3.76 2.28 4.78
CA VAL A 17 4.96 1.73 5.44
C VAL A 17 5.72 0.78 4.52
N TYR A 18 5.03 -0.09 3.78
CA TYR A 18 5.66 -0.98 2.80
C TYR A 18 6.36 -0.18 1.69
N LEU A 19 5.69 0.84 1.12
CA LEU A 19 6.27 1.72 0.11
C LEU A 19 7.52 2.45 0.61
N SER A 20 7.45 3.02 1.82
CA SER A 20 8.58 3.70 2.45
C SER A 20 9.78 2.75 2.66
N SER A 21 9.50 1.52 3.09
CA SER A 21 10.53 0.50 3.36
C SER A 21 11.19 0.01 2.07
N ILE A 22 10.39 -0.21 1.01
CA ILE A 22 10.88 -0.55 -0.34
C ILE A 22 11.78 0.58 -0.86
N ASN A 23 11.33 1.84 -0.76
CA ASN A 23 12.12 2.97 -1.23
C ASN A 23 13.48 3.07 -0.50
N LYS A 24 13.48 2.93 0.84
CA LYS A 24 14.72 2.91 1.64
C LYS A 24 15.66 1.78 1.22
N ALA A 25 15.11 0.59 0.95
CA ALA A 25 15.91 -0.54 0.50
C ALA A 25 16.54 -0.29 -0.88
N LEU A 26 15.78 0.27 -1.82
CA LEU A 26 16.29 0.63 -3.15
C LEU A 26 17.39 1.69 -3.07
N VAL A 27 17.19 2.75 -2.28
CA VAL A 27 18.21 3.80 -2.05
C VAL A 27 19.48 3.22 -1.43
N ALA A 28 19.35 2.19 -0.58
CA ALA A 28 20.48 1.49 0.01
C ALA A 28 21.11 0.41 -0.91
N GLY A 29 20.66 0.28 -2.17
CA GLY A 29 21.14 -0.72 -3.12
C GLY A 29 20.74 -2.17 -2.78
N LYS A 30 19.75 -2.36 -1.91
CA LYS A 30 19.22 -3.68 -1.53
C LYS A 30 18.08 -4.08 -2.45
N ASN A 31 17.85 -5.39 -2.61
CA ASN A 31 16.70 -5.91 -3.35
C ASN A 31 15.48 -6.12 -2.42
N PRO A 32 14.40 -5.33 -2.53
CA PRO A 32 13.19 -5.48 -1.71
C PRO A 32 12.12 -6.40 -2.30
N GLU A 33 12.47 -7.34 -3.20
CA GLU A 33 11.53 -8.18 -3.95
C GLU A 33 10.42 -8.82 -3.10
N SER A 34 10.77 -9.37 -1.93
CA SER A 34 9.77 -9.96 -1.02
C SER A 34 8.73 -8.95 -0.51
N MET A 35 9.19 -7.75 -0.11
CA MET A 35 8.31 -6.66 0.31
C MET A 35 7.44 -6.16 -0.84
N TYR A 36 8.02 -6.07 -2.04
CA TYR A 36 7.30 -5.67 -3.25
C TYR A 36 6.19 -6.67 -3.60
N LYS A 37 6.48 -7.97 -3.65
CA LYS A 37 5.49 -9.03 -3.89
C LYS A 37 4.36 -8.99 -2.85
N ARG A 38 4.70 -8.76 -1.58
CA ARG A 38 3.71 -8.64 -0.51
C ARG A 38 2.80 -7.42 -0.71
N LEU A 39 3.37 -6.26 -1.06
CA LEU A 39 2.61 -5.05 -1.36
C LEU A 39 1.66 -5.25 -2.56
N GLN A 40 2.13 -5.90 -3.63
CA GLN A 40 1.28 -6.22 -4.79
C GLN A 40 0.07 -7.06 -4.38
N LYS A 41 0.28 -8.12 -3.59
CA LYS A 41 -0.81 -8.97 -3.09
C LYS A 41 -1.81 -8.19 -2.24
N MET A 42 -1.34 -7.30 -1.35
CA MET A 42 -2.23 -6.45 -0.55
C MET A 42 -3.08 -5.51 -1.40
N ILE A 43 -2.52 -4.96 -2.47
CA ILE A 43 -3.27 -4.11 -3.42
C ILE A 43 -4.35 -4.93 -4.13
N GLU A 44 -4.07 -6.17 -4.54
CA GLU A 44 -5.06 -7.05 -5.15
C GLU A 44 -6.19 -7.42 -4.18
N GLU A 45 -5.87 -7.76 -2.93
CA GLU A 45 -6.85 -8.04 -1.88
C GLU A 45 -7.75 -6.83 -1.62
N GLN A 46 -7.16 -5.62 -1.56
CA GLN A 46 -7.89 -4.36 -1.46
C GLN A 46 -8.85 -4.12 -2.63
N LYS A 47 -8.39 -4.36 -3.86
CA LYS A 47 -9.22 -4.23 -5.06
C LYS A 47 -10.39 -5.21 -5.01
N LYS A 48 -10.12 -6.50 -4.76
CA LYS A 48 -11.14 -7.54 -4.62
C LYS A 48 -12.19 -7.20 -3.55
N TYR A 49 -11.76 -6.69 -2.39
CA TYR A 49 -12.66 -6.26 -1.33
C TYR A 49 -13.54 -5.07 -1.73
N ARG A 50 -12.99 -4.08 -2.45
CA ARG A 50 -13.78 -2.95 -2.96
C ARG A 50 -14.79 -3.40 -4.00
N ASP A 51 -14.40 -4.31 -4.88
CA ASP A 51 -15.25 -4.81 -5.95
C ASP A 51 -16.36 -5.72 -5.40
N SER A 52 -16.08 -6.53 -4.37
CA SER A 52 -17.11 -7.36 -3.71
C SER A 52 -18.16 -6.55 -2.96
N LYS A 53 -17.84 -5.32 -2.53
CA LYS A 53 -18.77 -4.39 -1.88
C LYS A 53 -19.54 -3.48 -2.84
N LYS A 54 -19.24 -3.53 -4.14
CA LYS A 54 -19.98 -2.79 -5.18
C LYS A 54 -21.15 -3.57 -5.78
N LYS A 55 -21.22 -4.89 -5.52
CA LYS A 55 -22.41 -5.73 -5.79
C LYS A 55 -23.38 -5.63 -4.62
#